data_AF-A0A9W7EXM4-F1
#
_entry.id   AF-A0A9W7EXM4-F1
#
_cell.length_a   1.000
_cell.length_b   1.000
_cell.length_c   1.000
_cell.angle_alpha   90.00
_cell.angle_beta   90.00
_cell.angle_gamma   90.00
#
_symmetry.space_group_name_H-M   'P 1'
#
loop_
_entity.id
_entity.type
_entity.pdbx_description
1 polymer ?
#
loop_
_entity_poly.entity_id
_entity_poly.type
_entity_poly.pdbx_seq_one_letter_code
_entity_poly.pdbx_strand_id
1 'polypeptide(L)'
;MIRFLIVACTLLAANSYNLNAPSSRAQFIKTCAAVTPAFLLTPPLPANAEDLPQYLRTANANTELLTDCDLPRDYVRSYLQYRLIMQTSFDYLQFKVKPLLKNPETWPQIVGSFSSENARAGQGSGGTYFDRNIVNPFRIIGLSAPPDLEGLRETERDYDVSVTKLGKLISGRGGDSPVEVTKADVKGVMEEYDRGEKLLNTWVKILNDSLPVKELQAPGPGYKRSEKVRYEAERSEANRY
;
A
#
# COMPACT_ATOMS: atom_id res chain seq x y z
N MET A 1 39.74 28.21 45.16
CA MET A 1 40.81 27.93 44.18
C MET A 1 41.11 26.44 44.16
N ILE A 2 40.51 25.68 43.24
CA ILE A 2 40.87 24.30 42.88
C ILE A 2 40.60 24.11 41.37
N ARG A 3 41.51 23.37 40.72
CA ARG A 3 41.74 23.12 39.28
C ARG A 3 40.66 22.25 38.60
N PHE A 4 40.62 22.23 37.26
CA PHE A 4 40.72 21.07 36.32
C PHE A 4 40.43 21.58 34.87
N LEU A 5 41.42 21.63 33.97
CA LEU A 5 41.82 20.63 32.93
C LEU A 5 40.87 20.63 31.70
N ILE A 6 41.22 21.31 30.58
CA ILE A 6 41.83 20.79 29.32
C ILE A 6 41.08 19.52 28.82
N VAL A 7 40.46 19.51 27.63
CA VAL A 7 41.07 19.15 26.33
C VAL A 7 40.29 19.76 25.16
N ALA A 8 41.02 20.44 24.28
CA ALA A 8 40.63 20.77 22.92
C ALA A 8 40.83 19.54 22.02
N CYS A 9 39.92 19.31 21.06
CA CYS A 9 40.18 18.43 19.93
C CYS A 9 39.92 19.19 18.63
N THR A 10 41.02 19.53 17.97
CA THR A 10 41.19 20.16 16.67
C THR A 10 40.87 19.22 15.51
N LEU A 11 40.24 19.79 14.48
CA LEU A 11 40.53 19.65 13.03
C LEU A 11 41.08 18.32 12.50
N LEU A 12 40.34 17.72 11.55
CA LEU A 12 40.94 17.17 10.32
C LEU A 12 40.08 17.51 9.10
N ALA A 13 40.77 17.98 8.06
CA ALA A 13 40.24 18.50 6.81
C ALA A 13 40.20 17.44 5.70
N ALA A 14 39.39 17.75 4.69
CA ALA A 14 39.54 17.47 3.25
C ALA A 14 39.58 16.00 2.76
N ASN A 15 38.67 15.65 1.84
CA ASN A 15 39.02 15.55 0.41
C ASN A 15 37.83 15.14 -0.48
N SER A 16 37.58 15.97 -1.49
CA SER A 16 37.32 15.59 -2.89
C SER A 16 36.11 14.69 -3.21
N TYR A 17 34.98 15.31 -3.57
CA TYR A 17 33.97 14.68 -4.43
C TYR A 17 34.53 14.55 -5.84
N ASN A 18 35.09 13.38 -6.16
CA ASN A 18 35.53 13.07 -7.51
C ASN A 18 34.32 12.56 -8.31
N LEU A 19 33.78 13.41 -9.19
CA LEU A 19 32.78 13.08 -10.19
C LEU A 19 33.42 12.24 -11.30
N ASN A 20 33.65 10.95 -11.04
CA ASN A 20 33.90 9.97 -12.09
C ASN A 20 32.72 9.00 -12.13
N ALA A 21 31.84 9.19 -13.10
CA ALA A 21 30.79 8.25 -13.42
C ALA A 21 31.41 6.87 -13.76
N PRO A 22 30.98 5.77 -13.13
CA PRO A 22 31.48 4.45 -13.50
C PRO A 22 30.95 4.09 -14.89
N SER A 23 31.85 4.01 -15.87
CA SER A 23 31.57 3.77 -17.29
C SER A 23 31.24 2.31 -17.64
N SER A 24 30.90 1.47 -16.66
CA SER A 24 30.29 0.16 -16.95
C SER A 24 29.55 -0.41 -15.73
N ARG A 25 28.46 -1.13 -16.02
CA ARG A 25 27.60 -1.85 -15.05
C ARG A 25 28.40 -2.79 -14.13
N ALA A 26 29.54 -3.31 -14.61
CA ALA A 26 30.42 -4.21 -13.86
C ALA A 26 31.20 -3.50 -12.73
N GLN A 27 31.54 -2.21 -12.89
CA GLN A 27 32.22 -1.45 -11.85
C GLN A 27 31.25 -1.07 -10.71
N PHE A 28 29.99 -0.76 -11.02
CA PHE A 28 28.97 -0.47 -10.01
C PHE A 28 28.76 -1.66 -9.06
N ILE A 29 28.69 -2.88 -9.60
CA ILE A 29 28.54 -4.10 -8.80
C ILE A 29 29.76 -4.33 -7.89
N LYS A 30 30.98 -4.03 -8.37
CA LYS A 30 32.20 -4.15 -7.54
C LYS A 30 32.28 -3.08 -6.45
N THR A 31 31.84 -1.85 -6.71
CA THR A 31 31.82 -0.78 -5.68
C THR A 31 30.74 -1.05 -4.63
N CYS A 32 29.58 -1.62 -5.00
CA CYS A 32 28.56 -2.07 -4.04
C CYS A 32 29.02 -3.28 -3.21
N ALA A 33 29.84 -4.18 -3.76
CA ALA A 33 30.39 -5.31 -3.02
C ALA A 33 31.53 -4.91 -2.05
N ALA A 34 32.28 -3.85 -2.35
CA ALA A 34 33.41 -3.40 -1.52
C ALA A 34 33.03 -2.48 -0.36
N VAL A 35 31.79 -1.95 -0.33
CA VAL A 35 31.23 -1.22 0.81
C VAL A 35 30.14 -2.08 1.44
N THR A 36 30.55 -3.20 2.03
CA THR A 36 29.67 -4.02 2.86
C THR A 36 30.04 -3.75 4.32
N PRO A 37 29.29 -2.94 5.08
CA PRO A 37 29.35 -3.00 6.54
C PRO A 37 29.06 -4.44 6.96
N ALA A 38 29.71 -4.91 8.02
CA ALA A 38 29.60 -6.26 8.57
C ALA A 38 28.19 -6.60 9.15
N PHE A 39 27.14 -6.44 8.34
CA PHE A 39 25.73 -6.67 8.66
C PHE A 39 25.08 -7.72 7.74
N LEU A 40 25.85 -8.41 6.89
CA LEU A 40 25.35 -9.56 6.11
C LEU A 40 25.49 -10.88 6.89
N LEU A 41 24.90 -10.96 8.08
CA LEU A 41 24.46 -12.23 8.62
C LEU A 41 23.01 -12.41 8.18
N THR A 42 22.82 -12.87 6.95
CA THR A 42 21.53 -13.44 6.53
C THR A 42 21.20 -14.58 7.49
N PRO A 43 20.09 -14.54 8.25
CA PRO A 43 19.65 -15.73 8.97
C PRO A 43 19.42 -16.86 7.95
N PRO A 44 19.76 -18.11 8.30
CA PRO A 44 19.53 -19.23 7.40
C PRO A 44 18.04 -19.31 7.09
N LEU A 45 17.69 -19.33 5.80
CA LEU A 45 16.37 -19.76 5.37
C LEU A 45 16.10 -21.14 6.00
N PRO A 46 14.91 -21.37 6.59
CA PRO A 46 14.59 -22.69 7.14
C PRO A 46 14.79 -23.73 6.04
N ALA A 47 15.52 -24.79 6.38
CA ALA A 47 15.95 -25.80 5.41
C ALA A 47 14.75 -26.56 4.79
N ASN A 48 13.60 -26.55 5.45
CA ASN A 48 12.37 -27.20 5.01
C ASN A 48 11.21 -26.20 4.95
N ALA A 49 10.42 -26.27 3.88
CA ALA A 49 9.22 -25.44 3.70
C ALA A 49 8.15 -25.69 4.80
N GLU A 50 8.20 -26.84 5.46
CA GLU A 50 7.32 -27.20 6.58
C GLU A 50 7.61 -26.41 7.86
N ASP A 51 8.79 -25.82 8.05
CA ASP A 51 9.10 -25.05 9.26
C ASP A 51 8.67 -23.58 9.15
N LEU A 52 8.16 -23.17 8.00
CA LEU A 52 7.63 -21.84 7.80
C LEU A 52 6.32 -21.66 8.58
N PRO A 53 6.08 -20.47 9.16
CA PRO A 53 4.76 -20.10 9.66
C PRO A 53 3.65 -20.38 8.63
N GLN A 54 2.46 -20.80 9.10
CA GLN A 54 1.35 -21.22 8.23
C GLN A 54 1.02 -20.24 7.11
N TYR A 55 1.10 -18.93 7.36
CA TYR A 55 0.85 -17.90 6.34
C TYR A 55 1.92 -17.83 5.25
N LEU A 56 3.20 -18.05 5.59
CA LEU A 56 4.28 -18.14 4.60
C LEU A 56 4.17 -19.44 3.81
N ARG A 57 3.74 -20.54 4.44
CA ARG A 57 3.43 -21.80 3.74
C ARG A 57 2.29 -21.62 2.75
N THR A 58 1.19 -20.99 3.18
CA THR A 58 0.05 -20.69 2.30
C THR A 58 0.44 -19.71 1.21
N ALA A 59 1.23 -18.67 1.51
CA ALA A 59 1.72 -17.72 0.51
C ALA A 59 2.67 -18.38 -0.50
N ASN A 60 3.55 -19.29 -0.08
CA ASN A 60 4.44 -20.04 -0.96
C ASN A 60 3.68 -21.05 -1.83
N ALA A 61 2.77 -21.84 -1.24
CA ALA A 61 1.91 -22.76 -1.98
C ALA A 61 1.03 -22.03 -3.02
N ASN A 62 0.50 -20.87 -2.65
CA ASN A 62 -0.27 -20.04 -3.58
C ASN A 62 0.60 -19.39 -4.65
N THR A 63 1.87 -19.10 -4.35
CA THR A 63 2.84 -18.59 -5.35
C THR A 63 3.21 -19.68 -6.35
N GLU A 64 3.39 -20.92 -5.91
CA GLU A 64 3.62 -22.08 -6.79
C GLU A 64 2.41 -22.33 -7.72
N LEU A 65 1.20 -22.39 -7.17
CA LEU A 65 -0.05 -22.52 -7.94
C LEU A 65 -0.26 -21.39 -8.96
N LEU A 66 0.21 -20.19 -8.65
CA LEU A 66 0.16 -19.04 -9.55
C LEU A 66 1.28 -19.03 -10.59
N THR A 67 2.40 -19.69 -10.33
CA THR A 67 3.53 -19.76 -11.28
C THR A 67 3.24 -20.78 -12.39
N ASP A 68 2.44 -21.80 -12.09
CA ASP A 68 2.06 -22.87 -13.02
C ASP A 68 0.75 -22.61 -13.78
N CYS A 69 0.12 -21.45 -13.61
CA CYS A 69 -1.13 -21.11 -14.28
C CYS A 69 -0.91 -20.50 -15.68
N ASP A 70 -1.83 -20.75 -16.61
CA ASP A 70 -1.79 -20.26 -18.00
C ASP A 70 -2.07 -18.73 -18.13
N LEU A 71 -1.84 -17.95 -17.07
CA LEU A 71 -2.04 -16.51 -17.06
C LEU A 71 -0.78 -15.74 -17.49
N PRO A 72 -0.92 -14.49 -17.99
CA PRO A 72 0.24 -13.65 -18.28
C PRO A 72 1.14 -13.47 -17.05
N ARG A 73 2.46 -13.67 -17.22
CA ARG A 73 3.42 -13.56 -16.10
C ARG A 73 3.41 -12.20 -15.42
N ASP A 74 3.23 -11.13 -16.18
CA ASP A 74 3.15 -9.77 -15.62
C ASP A 74 1.88 -9.57 -14.78
N TYR A 75 0.77 -10.23 -15.13
CA TYR A 75 -0.46 -10.24 -14.35
C TYR A 75 -0.23 -10.89 -12.99
N VAL A 76 0.27 -12.12 -12.99
CA VAL A 76 0.59 -12.88 -11.78
C VAL A 76 1.56 -12.11 -10.89
N ARG A 77 2.63 -11.55 -11.48
CA ARG A 77 3.61 -10.74 -10.75
C ARG A 77 2.98 -9.52 -10.09
N SER A 78 2.15 -8.77 -10.82
CA SER A 78 1.49 -7.58 -10.29
C SER A 78 0.51 -7.93 -9.16
N TYR A 79 -0.28 -9.01 -9.32
CA TYR A 79 -1.14 -9.51 -8.26
C TYR A 79 -0.34 -9.85 -7.00
N LEU A 80 0.72 -10.65 -7.14
CA LEU A 80 1.58 -11.06 -6.03
C LEU A 80 2.18 -9.85 -5.31
N GLN A 81 2.60 -8.83 -6.06
CA GLN A 81 3.20 -7.62 -5.49
C GLN A 81 2.20 -6.81 -4.66
N TYR A 82 0.95 -6.67 -5.10
CA TYR A 82 -0.01 -5.74 -4.49
C TYR A 82 -1.01 -6.37 -3.53
N ARG A 83 -1.21 -7.70 -3.55
CA ARG A 83 -2.25 -8.37 -2.77
C ARG A 83 -2.26 -8.04 -1.28
N LEU A 84 -1.09 -7.96 -0.64
CA LEU A 84 -1.00 -7.68 0.81
C LEU A 84 -1.34 -6.22 1.13
N ILE A 85 -0.88 -5.28 0.31
CA ILE A 85 -1.18 -3.85 0.48
C ILE A 85 -2.67 -3.60 0.23
N MET A 86 -3.26 -4.26 -0.76
CA MET A 86 -4.70 -4.17 -1.02
C MET A 86 -5.51 -4.71 0.16
N GLN A 87 -5.17 -5.89 0.68
CA GLN A 87 -5.89 -6.48 1.83
C GLN A 87 -5.86 -5.57 3.07
N THR A 88 -4.68 -5.02 3.39
CA THR A 88 -4.53 -4.09 4.52
C THR A 88 -5.26 -2.76 4.28
N SER A 89 -5.38 -2.33 3.03
CA SER A 89 -6.17 -1.16 2.66
C SER A 89 -7.68 -1.41 2.76
N PHE A 90 -8.14 -2.63 2.48
CA PHE A 90 -9.55 -3.03 2.70
C PHE A 90 -9.89 -3.05 4.20
N ASP A 91 -8.95 -3.48 5.05
CA ASP A 91 -9.09 -3.33 6.50
C ASP A 91 -9.20 -1.87 6.94
N TYR A 92 -8.33 -1.01 6.39
CA TYR A 92 -8.36 0.42 6.69
C TYR A 92 -9.70 1.04 6.31
N LEU A 93 -10.24 0.70 5.13
CA LEU A 93 -11.58 1.10 4.70
C LEU A 93 -12.65 0.68 5.71
N GLN A 94 -12.72 -0.61 6.00
CA GLN A 94 -13.81 -1.17 6.80
C GLN A 94 -13.77 -0.74 8.27
N PHE A 95 -12.58 -0.71 8.88
CA PHE A 95 -12.45 -0.53 10.32
C PHE A 95 -12.04 0.87 10.75
N LYS A 96 -11.50 1.70 9.85
CA LYS A 96 -11.08 3.06 10.17
C LYS A 96 -11.89 4.11 9.41
N VAL A 97 -12.06 3.96 8.11
CA VAL A 97 -12.76 4.97 7.30
C VAL A 97 -14.27 4.92 7.52
N LYS A 98 -14.90 3.74 7.41
CA LYS A 98 -16.35 3.59 7.57
C LYS A 98 -16.89 4.14 8.89
N PRO A 99 -16.25 3.90 10.06
CA PRO A 99 -16.72 4.48 11.32
C PRO A 99 -16.58 6.01 11.38
N LEU A 100 -15.49 6.57 10.81
CA LEU A 100 -15.26 8.02 10.81
C LEU A 100 -16.22 8.75 9.86
N LEU A 101 -16.58 8.16 8.72
CA LEU A 101 -17.54 8.76 7.81
C LEU A 101 -18.95 8.96 8.43
N LYS A 102 -19.32 8.15 9.44
CA LYS A 102 -20.60 8.31 10.16
C LYS A 102 -20.66 9.58 11.01
N ASN A 103 -19.51 10.13 11.39
CA ASN A 103 -19.40 11.26 12.32
C ASN A 103 -18.77 12.47 11.59
N PRO A 104 -19.57 13.50 11.22
CA PRO A 104 -19.09 14.70 10.53
C PRO A 104 -17.89 15.39 11.17
N GLU A 105 -17.83 15.43 12.50
CA GLU A 105 -16.72 16.04 13.25
C GLU A 105 -15.35 15.41 12.93
N THR A 106 -15.35 14.17 12.43
CA THR A 106 -14.13 13.43 12.12
C THR A 106 -13.75 13.46 10.64
N TRP A 107 -14.56 14.06 9.77
CA TRP A 107 -14.27 14.17 8.34
C TRP A 107 -12.95 14.89 8.02
N PRO A 108 -12.55 15.98 8.73
CA PRO A 108 -11.24 16.60 8.52
C PRO A 108 -10.06 15.67 8.79
N GLN A 109 -10.24 14.61 9.60
CA GLN A 109 -9.17 13.67 9.92
C GLN A 109 -8.89 12.68 8.79
N ILE A 110 -9.85 12.48 7.88
CA ILE A 110 -9.79 11.48 6.81
C ILE A 110 -9.80 12.09 5.41
N VAL A 111 -10.17 13.37 5.26
CA VAL A 111 -10.21 14.05 3.95
C VAL A 111 -8.88 13.96 3.19
N GLY A 112 -7.74 14.08 3.90
CA GLY A 112 -6.40 13.93 3.31
C GLY A 112 -6.11 12.54 2.72
N SER A 113 -6.86 11.52 3.15
CA SER A 113 -6.77 10.19 2.54
C SER A 113 -7.41 10.13 1.17
N PHE A 114 -8.42 10.97 0.89
CA PHE A 114 -9.21 11.01 -0.36
C PHE A 114 -8.79 12.13 -1.31
N SER A 115 -8.36 13.28 -0.79
CA SER A 115 -7.98 14.45 -1.59
C SER A 115 -6.67 15.03 -1.07
N SER A 116 -5.71 15.30 -1.96
CA SER A 116 -4.49 16.03 -1.59
C SER A 116 -4.75 17.53 -1.62
N GLU A 117 -4.68 18.21 -0.48
CA GLU A 117 -4.85 19.67 -0.42
C GLU A 117 -3.59 20.44 -0.91
N ASN A 118 -2.45 19.75 -1.08
CA ASN A 118 -1.15 20.34 -1.44
C ASN A 118 -0.62 19.91 -2.83
N ALA A 119 -1.47 19.82 -3.85
CA ALA A 119 -1.01 19.70 -5.24
C ALA A 119 -0.55 21.07 -5.78
N ARG A 120 0.45 21.69 -5.13
CA ARG A 120 1.16 22.83 -5.72
C ARG A 120 2.08 22.28 -6.82
N ALA A 121 1.89 22.84 -8.02
CA ALA A 121 2.51 22.43 -9.28
C ALA A 121 4.01 22.10 -9.17
N GLY A 122 4.42 20.95 -9.71
CA GLY A 122 5.79 20.75 -10.20
C GLY A 122 6.69 19.75 -9.46
N GLN A 123 6.32 19.25 -8.28
CA GLN A 123 7.03 18.13 -7.63
C GLN A 123 6.03 17.01 -7.39
N GLY A 124 6.37 15.79 -7.84
CA GLY A 124 5.50 14.62 -7.95
C GLY A 124 4.39 14.58 -6.91
N SER A 125 3.15 14.75 -7.39
CA SER A 125 1.93 14.61 -6.61
C SER A 125 2.07 13.40 -5.68
N GLY A 126 2.23 13.66 -4.38
CA GLY A 126 2.07 12.63 -3.38
C GLY A 126 0.62 12.18 -3.45
N GLY A 127 0.35 11.11 -4.20
CA GLY A 127 -0.99 10.57 -4.37
C GLY A 127 -1.65 10.37 -3.01
N THR A 128 -2.96 10.49 -2.97
CA THR A 128 -3.74 10.29 -1.74
C THR A 128 -3.51 8.87 -1.21
N TYR A 129 -3.85 8.60 0.06
CA TYR A 129 -3.72 7.23 0.58
C TYR A 129 -4.48 6.24 -0.32
N PHE A 130 -5.67 6.62 -0.79
CA PHE A 130 -6.48 5.82 -1.70
C PHE A 130 -5.84 5.63 -3.08
N ASP A 131 -5.27 6.69 -3.66
CA ASP A 131 -4.61 6.59 -4.95
C ASP A 131 -3.42 5.63 -4.89
N ARG A 132 -2.57 5.76 -3.85
CA ARG A 132 -1.36 4.94 -3.71
C ARG A 132 -1.63 3.48 -3.38
N ASN A 133 -2.59 3.19 -2.51
CA ASN A 133 -2.75 1.85 -1.93
C ASN A 133 -3.95 1.05 -2.48
N ILE A 134 -4.87 1.68 -3.22
CA ILE A 134 -6.02 0.99 -3.82
C ILE A 134 -6.10 1.27 -5.33
N VAL A 135 -6.26 2.53 -5.73
CA VAL A 135 -6.53 2.86 -7.13
C VAL A 135 -5.35 2.49 -8.03
N ASN A 136 -4.11 2.87 -7.68
CA ASN A 136 -2.93 2.52 -8.49
C ASN A 136 -2.69 1.00 -8.57
N PRO A 137 -2.77 0.23 -7.47
CA PRO A 137 -2.77 -1.22 -7.55
C PRO A 137 -3.84 -1.78 -8.50
N PHE A 138 -5.06 -1.23 -8.49
CA PHE A 138 -6.12 -1.65 -9.39
C PHE A 138 -5.74 -1.37 -10.84
N ARG A 139 -5.23 -0.16 -11.13
CA ARG A 139 -4.77 0.22 -12.47
C ARG A 139 -3.67 -0.70 -12.97
N ILE A 140 -2.66 -0.97 -12.13
CA ILE A 140 -1.50 -1.79 -12.53
C ILE A 140 -1.92 -3.23 -12.81
N ILE A 141 -2.76 -3.83 -11.95
CA ILE A 141 -3.30 -5.18 -12.16
C ILE A 141 -4.24 -5.21 -13.37
N GLY A 142 -5.08 -4.19 -13.55
CA GLY A 142 -5.99 -4.09 -14.70
C GLY A 142 -5.25 -3.92 -16.03
N LEU A 143 -4.08 -3.26 -16.03
CA LEU A 143 -3.24 -3.11 -17.22
C LEU A 143 -2.51 -4.40 -17.60
N SER A 144 -2.11 -5.21 -16.62
CA SER A 144 -1.46 -6.50 -16.84
C SER A 144 -2.45 -7.64 -17.08
N ALA A 145 -3.73 -7.46 -16.74
CA ALA A 145 -4.80 -8.44 -16.95
C ALA A 145 -4.98 -8.82 -18.42
N PRO A 146 -5.27 -10.11 -18.71
CA PRO A 146 -5.62 -10.53 -20.07
C PRO A 146 -6.96 -9.90 -20.51
N PRO A 147 -7.15 -9.70 -21.82
CA PRO A 147 -8.26 -8.89 -22.35
C PRO A 147 -9.64 -9.55 -22.22
N ASP A 148 -9.68 -10.84 -21.89
CA ASP A 148 -10.88 -11.64 -21.63
C ASP A 148 -11.49 -11.40 -20.24
N LEU A 149 -10.78 -10.73 -19.33
CA LEU A 149 -11.31 -10.30 -18.04
C LEU A 149 -12.13 -9.01 -18.18
N GLU A 150 -13.27 -9.15 -18.85
CA GLU A 150 -14.25 -8.08 -19.03
C GLU A 150 -14.72 -7.51 -17.68
N GLY A 151 -14.96 -6.19 -17.65
CA GLY A 151 -15.47 -5.51 -16.46
C GLY A 151 -14.42 -5.15 -15.38
N LEU A 152 -13.21 -5.72 -15.41
CA LEU A 152 -12.17 -5.41 -14.40
C LEU A 152 -11.76 -3.92 -14.45
N ARG A 153 -11.44 -3.42 -15.66
CA ARG A 153 -11.06 -2.01 -15.90
C ARG A 153 -12.22 -1.04 -15.76
N GLU A 154 -13.44 -1.46 -16.11
CA GLU A 154 -14.64 -0.65 -15.93
C GLU A 154 -14.93 -0.44 -14.45
N THR A 155 -14.89 -1.52 -13.66
CA THR A 155 -15.09 -1.47 -12.22
C THR A 155 -14.00 -0.65 -11.52
N GLU A 156 -12.74 -0.73 -11.97
CA GLU A 156 -11.65 0.14 -11.51
C GLU A 156 -11.99 1.62 -11.72
N ARG A 157 -12.38 2.00 -12.94
CA ARG A 157 -12.70 3.38 -13.29
C ARG A 157 -13.88 3.91 -12.47
N ASP A 158 -14.93 3.11 -12.33
CA ASP A 158 -16.10 3.48 -11.54
C ASP A 158 -15.76 3.64 -10.06
N TYR A 159 -14.87 2.78 -9.54
CA TYR A 159 -14.38 2.90 -8.17
C TYR A 159 -13.60 4.20 -7.95
N ASP A 160 -12.69 4.56 -8.86
CA ASP A 160 -11.92 5.81 -8.81
C ASP A 160 -12.84 7.05 -8.82
N VAL A 161 -13.86 7.04 -9.68
CA VAL A 161 -14.89 8.10 -9.70
C VAL A 161 -15.62 8.18 -8.36
N SER A 162 -15.98 7.05 -7.77
CA SER A 162 -16.68 6.99 -6.47
C SER A 162 -15.81 7.54 -5.33
N VAL A 163 -14.54 7.14 -5.25
CA VAL A 163 -13.56 7.65 -4.26
C VAL A 163 -13.36 9.16 -4.41
N THR A 164 -13.22 9.65 -5.65
CA THR A 164 -13.09 11.07 -5.94
C THR A 164 -14.33 11.85 -5.50
N LYS A 165 -15.53 11.31 -5.77
CA LYS A 165 -16.79 11.93 -5.35
C LYS A 165 -16.94 11.94 -3.83
N LEU A 166 -16.58 10.85 -3.16
CA LEU A 166 -16.58 10.76 -1.71
C LEU A 166 -15.65 11.82 -1.07
N GLY A 167 -14.44 11.99 -1.61
CA GLY A 167 -13.51 13.05 -1.18
C GLY A 167 -14.10 14.45 -1.32
N LYS A 168 -14.80 14.74 -2.44
CA LYS A 168 -15.49 16.02 -2.64
C LYS A 168 -16.64 16.26 -1.66
N LEU A 169 -17.37 15.20 -1.29
CA LEU A 169 -18.51 15.31 -0.37
C LEU A 169 -18.08 15.68 1.06
N ILE A 170 -16.89 15.26 1.49
CA ILE A 170 -16.38 15.53 2.84
C ILE A 170 -15.41 16.71 2.90
N SER A 171 -14.88 17.17 1.77
CA SER A 171 -13.89 18.25 1.71
C SER A 171 -14.47 19.58 2.18
N GLY A 172 -13.74 20.26 3.07
CA GLY A 172 -14.13 21.54 3.63
C GLY A 172 -15.38 21.51 4.52
N ARG A 173 -15.83 20.32 4.96
CA ARG A 173 -17.04 20.14 5.79
C ARG A 173 -16.73 19.42 7.10
N GLY A 174 -17.56 19.68 8.11
CA GLY A 174 -17.46 19.06 9.43
C GLY A 174 -16.40 19.68 10.34
N GLY A 175 -16.36 19.24 11.59
CA GLY A 175 -15.50 19.81 12.63
C GLY A 175 -15.85 21.28 12.90
N ASP A 176 -14.84 22.14 12.90
CA ASP A 176 -14.98 23.60 13.07
C ASP A 176 -15.19 24.33 11.72
N SER A 177 -15.64 23.63 10.69
CA SER A 177 -15.94 24.25 9.39
C SER A 177 -17.15 25.18 9.51
N PRO A 178 -17.15 26.35 8.83
CA PRO A 178 -18.30 27.26 8.79
C PRO A 178 -19.52 26.68 8.05
N VAL A 179 -19.39 25.51 7.41
CA VAL A 179 -20.48 24.84 6.70
C VAL A 179 -21.20 23.88 7.64
N GLU A 180 -22.47 24.15 7.92
CA GLU A 180 -23.33 23.25 8.69
C GLU A 180 -23.51 21.91 7.95
N VAL A 181 -23.22 20.81 8.64
CA VAL A 181 -23.42 19.46 8.10
C VAL A 181 -24.79 18.93 8.49
N THR A 182 -25.62 18.63 7.49
CA THR A 182 -26.95 18.09 7.72
C THR A 182 -26.93 16.55 7.77
N LYS A 183 -28.01 15.96 8.30
CA LYS A 183 -28.21 14.49 8.23
C LYS A 183 -28.25 13.97 6.79
N ALA A 184 -28.69 14.79 5.84
CA ALA A 184 -28.72 14.43 4.43
C ALA A 184 -27.31 14.33 3.84
N ASP A 185 -26.37 15.17 4.27
CA ASP A 185 -24.96 15.08 3.86
C ASP A 185 -24.33 13.79 4.35
N VAL A 186 -24.54 13.42 5.62
CA VAL A 186 -24.06 12.14 6.17
C VAL A 186 -24.62 10.96 5.40
N LYS A 187 -25.91 11.01 5.06
CA LYS A 187 -26.56 9.97 4.25
C LYS A 187 -25.91 9.88 2.86
N GLY A 188 -25.69 11.01 2.18
CA GLY A 188 -25.07 11.03 0.86
C GLY A 188 -23.63 10.52 0.86
N VAL A 189 -22.85 10.84 1.91
CA VAL A 189 -21.49 10.31 2.13
C VAL A 189 -21.51 8.79 2.30
N MET A 190 -22.42 8.27 3.13
CA MET A 190 -22.52 6.83 3.37
C MET A 190 -23.04 6.07 2.14
N GLU A 191 -24.00 6.63 1.40
CA GLU A 191 -24.48 6.06 0.13
C GLU A 191 -23.35 5.94 -0.91
N GLU A 192 -22.48 6.95 -1.01
CA GLU A 192 -21.33 6.91 -1.91
C GLU A 192 -20.25 5.94 -1.41
N TYR A 193 -20.00 5.87 -0.10
CA TYR A 193 -19.10 4.87 0.48
C TYR A 193 -19.57 3.44 0.18
N ASP A 194 -20.86 3.15 0.40
CA ASP A 194 -21.43 1.83 0.14
C ASP A 194 -21.42 1.48 -1.35
N ARG A 195 -21.53 2.47 -2.24
CA ARG A 195 -21.30 2.28 -3.68
C ARG A 195 -19.86 1.89 -3.97
N GLY A 196 -18.89 2.60 -3.40
CA GLY A 196 -17.47 2.27 -3.52
C GLY A 196 -17.16 0.86 -3.00
N GLU A 197 -17.72 0.47 -1.85
CA GLU A 197 -17.59 -0.88 -1.27
C GLU A 197 -18.13 -1.95 -2.24
N LYS A 198 -19.28 -1.73 -2.87
CA LYS A 198 -19.85 -2.67 -3.86
C LYS A 198 -18.97 -2.81 -5.12
N LEU A 199 -18.43 -1.70 -5.63
CA LEU A 199 -17.53 -1.71 -6.78
C LEU A 199 -16.23 -2.45 -6.44
N LEU A 200 -15.65 -2.16 -5.28
CA LEU A 200 -14.51 -2.87 -4.74
C LEU A 200 -14.77 -4.39 -4.64
N ASN A 201 -15.92 -4.79 -4.09
CA ASN A 201 -16.27 -6.20 -3.97
C ASN A 201 -16.46 -6.88 -5.33
N THR A 202 -16.99 -6.15 -6.32
CA THR A 202 -17.11 -6.63 -7.70
C THR A 202 -15.74 -6.85 -8.33
N TRP A 203 -14.83 -5.89 -8.16
CA TRP A 203 -13.46 -5.99 -8.66
C TRP A 203 -12.70 -7.17 -8.05
N VAL A 204 -12.76 -7.32 -6.71
CA VAL A 204 -12.14 -8.45 -6.00
C VAL A 204 -12.72 -9.78 -6.46
N LYS A 205 -14.02 -9.84 -6.72
CA LYS A 205 -14.66 -11.05 -7.24
C LYS A 205 -14.11 -11.42 -8.63
N ILE A 206 -14.07 -10.47 -9.57
CA ILE A 206 -13.53 -10.71 -10.92
C ILE A 206 -12.08 -11.20 -10.83
N LEU A 207 -11.26 -10.53 -10.01
CA LEU A 207 -9.87 -10.91 -9.80
C LEU A 207 -9.73 -12.34 -9.21
N ASN A 208 -10.43 -12.65 -8.13
CA ASN A 208 -10.38 -13.97 -7.49
C ASN A 208 -10.94 -15.10 -8.36
N ASP A 209 -11.90 -14.80 -9.25
CA ASP A 209 -12.45 -15.79 -10.17
C ASP A 209 -11.51 -16.02 -11.37
N SER A 210 -10.65 -15.04 -11.71
CA SER A 210 -9.60 -15.19 -12.72
C SER A 210 -8.36 -15.96 -12.24
N LEU A 211 -8.15 -16.04 -10.92
CA LEU A 211 -6.96 -16.64 -10.32
C LEU A 211 -7.29 -18.02 -9.74
N PRO A 212 -6.34 -18.97 -9.78
CA PRO A 212 -6.50 -20.26 -9.11
C PRO A 212 -6.54 -20.14 -7.57
N VAL A 213 -6.17 -18.98 -7.03
CA VAL A 213 -6.14 -18.70 -5.59
C VAL A 213 -7.09 -17.56 -5.25
N LYS A 214 -7.82 -17.71 -4.15
CA LYS A 214 -8.81 -16.72 -3.66
C LYS A 214 -8.34 -16.09 -2.35
N GLU A 215 -7.18 -15.43 -2.38
CA GLU A 215 -6.57 -14.89 -1.17
C GLU A 215 -7.20 -13.56 -0.74
N LEU A 216 -7.62 -12.72 -1.69
CA LEU A 216 -8.18 -11.41 -1.38
C LEU A 216 -9.59 -11.57 -0.82
N GLN A 217 -9.85 -10.96 0.32
CA GLN A 217 -11.17 -10.92 0.94
C GLN A 217 -11.81 -9.56 0.69
N ALA A 218 -12.99 -9.58 0.10
CA ALA A 218 -13.81 -8.39 -0.16
C ALA A 218 -14.40 -7.83 1.17
N PRO A 219 -14.32 -6.51 1.43
CA PRO A 219 -14.89 -5.91 2.63
C PRO A 219 -16.42 -5.95 2.66
N GLY A 220 -17.01 -6.05 3.86
CA GLY A 220 -18.47 -6.09 4.03
C GLY A 220 -18.94 -6.60 5.40
N PRO A 221 -20.23 -6.92 5.56
CA PRO A 221 -20.76 -7.52 6.79
C PRO A 221 -20.06 -8.84 7.12
N GLY A 222 -19.57 -8.98 8.36
CA GLY A 222 -18.83 -10.18 8.79
C GLY A 222 -17.38 -10.25 8.30
N TYR A 223 -16.89 -9.22 7.61
CA TYR A 223 -15.49 -9.11 7.22
C TYR A 223 -14.59 -9.13 8.45
N LYS A 224 -13.67 -10.10 8.49
CA LYS A 224 -12.71 -10.25 9.56
C LYS A 224 -11.50 -9.41 9.23
N ARG A 225 -11.05 -8.60 10.20
CA ARG A 225 -9.79 -7.88 10.06
C ARG A 225 -8.69 -8.87 9.71
N SER A 226 -7.87 -8.52 8.73
CA SER A 226 -6.69 -9.28 8.34
C SER A 226 -5.57 -9.21 9.40
N GLU A 227 -5.93 -9.21 10.69
CA GLU A 227 -5.02 -8.99 11.83
C GLU A 227 -3.85 -9.98 11.81
N LYS A 228 -4.03 -11.19 11.26
CA LYS A 228 -2.93 -12.10 10.89
C LYS A 228 -1.98 -11.50 9.85
N VAL A 229 -2.48 -11.06 8.69
CA VAL A 229 -1.70 -10.44 7.61
C VAL A 229 -0.95 -9.19 8.08
N ARG A 230 -1.56 -8.36 8.94
CA ARG A 230 -0.93 -7.17 9.52
C ARG A 230 0.21 -7.52 10.48
N TYR A 231 -0.02 -8.42 11.45
CA TYR A 231 1.04 -8.91 12.35
C TYR A 231 2.19 -9.57 11.57
N GLU A 232 1.88 -10.20 10.44
CA GLU A 232 2.83 -10.91 9.60
C GLU A 232 3.63 -9.96 8.68
N ALA A 233 3.01 -8.91 8.16
CA ALA A 233 3.68 -7.83 7.42
C ALA A 233 4.60 -7.01 8.35
N GLU A 234 4.08 -6.59 9.51
CA GLU A 234 4.85 -5.87 10.56
C GLU A 234 5.99 -6.75 11.10
N ARG A 235 5.78 -8.06 11.28
CA ARG A 235 6.84 -9.01 11.67
C ARG A 235 7.85 -9.24 10.55
N SER A 236 7.44 -9.24 9.28
CA SER A 236 8.36 -9.36 8.14
C SER A 236 9.25 -8.12 7.98
N GLU A 237 8.77 -6.95 8.40
CA GLU A 237 9.55 -5.71 8.47
C GLU A 237 10.42 -5.65 9.73
N ALA A 238 9.90 -6.09 10.88
CA ALA A 238 10.66 -6.15 12.12
C ALA A 238 11.79 -7.20 12.09
N ASN A 239 11.61 -8.31 11.38
CA ASN A 239 12.65 -9.32 11.17
C ASN A 239 13.65 -8.94 10.05
N ARG A 240 13.52 -7.76 9.44
CA ARG A 240 14.49 -7.21 8.46
C ARG A 240 15.52 -6.26 9.10
N TYR A 241 15.39 -5.96 10.39
CA TYR A 241 16.32 -5.15 11.18
C TYR A 241 16.86 -5.95 12.36
#